data_AF-A0AAJ6DE21-F1
#
_entry.id   AF-A0AAJ6DE21-F1
#
_cell.length_a   1.000
_cell.length_b   1.000
_cell.length_c   1.000
_cell.angle_alpha   90.00
_cell.angle_beta   90.00
_cell.angle_gamma   90.00
#
_symmetry.space_group_name_H-M   'P 1'
#
loop_
_entity.id
_entity.type
_entity.pdbx_description
1 polymer ?
#
loop_
_entity_poly.entity_id
_entity_poly.type
_entity_poly.pdbx_seq_one_letter_code
_entity_poly.pdbx_strand_id
1 'polypeptide(L)' 'MTDVVDSDELLRRMHRARSCALEERRSWRARSEELRPTDQEGSRDAAVRAVAYEAVVRVLDEVLTPGRSSG' A
#
# COMPACT_ATOMS: atom_id res chain seq x y z
N MET A 1 27.52 14.87 1.41
CA MET A 1 27.08 14.87 0.00
C MET A 1 25.66 14.34 -0.02
N THR A 2 24.65 15.20 -0.16
CA THR A 2 23.31 14.74 -0.54
C THR A 2 23.43 14.16 -1.93
N ASP A 3 23.27 12.85 -2.05
CA ASP A 3 23.18 12.18 -3.33
C ASP A 3 21.95 12.78 -4.04
N VAL A 4 22.19 13.62 -5.04
CA VAL A 4 21.11 14.26 -5.80
C VAL A 4 20.50 13.15 -6.64
N VAL A 5 19.43 12.56 -6.12
CA VAL A 5 18.70 11.48 -6.80
C VAL A 5 18.00 12.09 -8.01
N ASP A 6 18.28 11.53 -9.19
CA ASP A 6 17.59 11.91 -10.41
C ASP A 6 16.07 11.65 -10.30
N SER A 7 15.27 12.48 -10.97
CA SER A 7 13.80 12.38 -10.94
C SER A 7 13.30 11.01 -11.40
N ASP A 8 13.97 10.37 -12.36
CA ASP A 8 13.61 9.03 -12.81
C ASP A 8 13.84 7.98 -11.74
N GLU A 9 14.89 8.13 -10.93
CA GLU A 9 15.16 7.23 -9.82
C GLU A 9 14.13 7.39 -8.69
N LEU A 10 13.67 8.62 -8.42
CA LEU A 10 12.55 8.86 -7.51
C LEU A 10 11.26 8.20 -8.02
N LEU A 11 10.94 8.36 -9.30
CA LEU A 11 9.76 7.73 -9.92
C LEU A 11 9.85 6.20 -9.85
N ARG A 12 11.01 5.60 -10.17
CA ARG A 12 11.22 4.15 -10.05
C ARG A 12 11.00 3.66 -8.62
N ARG A 13 11.51 4.37 -7.62
CA ARG A 13 11.32 4.02 -6.20
C ARG A 13 9.86 4.14 -5.79
N MET A 14 9.16 5.18 -6.22
CA MET A 14 7.72 5.36 -5.94
C MET A 14 6.87 4.28 -6.60
N HIS A 15 7.14 3.93 -7.87
CA HIS A 15 6.46 2.80 -8.54
C HIS A 15 6.72 1.46 -7.83
N ARG A 16 7.94 1.23 -7.36
CA ARG A 16 8.28 0.04 -6.56
C ARG A 16 7.52 0.04 -5.22
N ALA A 17 7.52 1.16 -4.50
CA ALA A 17 6.78 1.31 -3.25
C ALA A 17 5.28 1.06 -3.45
N ARG A 18 4.71 1.57 -4.54
CA ARG A 18 3.30 1.34 -4.91
C ARG A 18 3.01 -0.14 -5.16
N SER A 19 3.89 -0.83 -5.88
CA SER A 19 3.73 -2.26 -6.18
C SER A 19 3.80 -3.09 -4.90
N CYS A 20 4.77 -2.80 -4.04
CA CYS A 20 4.91 -3.41 -2.71
C CYS A 20 3.66 -3.18 -1.84
N ALA A 21 3.16 -1.94 -1.75
CA ALA A 21 1.96 -1.62 -0.96
C ALA A 21 0.71 -2.33 -1.50
N LEU A 22 0.59 -2.51 -2.82
CA LEU A 22 -0.51 -3.28 -3.42
C LEU A 22 -0.45 -4.76 -3.06
N GLU A 23 0.73 -5.36 -3.08
CA GLU A 23 0.97 -6.76 -2.70
C GLU A 23 0.67 -6.97 -1.22
N GLU A 24 1.22 -6.12 -0.36
CA GLU A 24 0.96 -6.15 1.08
C GLU A 24 -0.53 -5.99 1.39
N ARG A 25 -1.23 -5.02 0.78
CA ARG A 25 -2.68 -4.87 0.96
C ARG A 25 -3.43 -6.15 0.62
N ARG A 26 -3.09 -6.81 -0.49
CA ARG A 26 -3.73 -8.07 -0.91
C ARG A 26 -3.44 -9.19 0.09
N SER A 27 -2.19 -9.30 0.53
CA SER A 27 -1.75 -10.29 1.53
C SER A 27 -2.48 -10.12 2.86
N TRP A 28 -2.52 -8.90 3.41
CA TRP A 28 -3.22 -8.60 4.66
C TRP A 28 -4.73 -8.80 4.57
N ARG A 29 -5.34 -8.47 3.42
CA ARG A 29 -6.76 -8.73 3.19
C ARG A 29 -7.06 -10.23 3.17
N ALA A 30 -6.29 -11.02 2.42
CA ALA A 30 -6.43 -12.47 2.39
C ALA A 30 -6.29 -13.07 3.79
N ARG A 31 -5.24 -12.66 4.52
CA ARG A 31 -5.00 -13.08 5.90
C ARG A 31 -6.14 -12.71 6.86
N SER A 32 -6.77 -11.54 6.68
CA SER A 32 -7.93 -11.15 7.50
C SER A 32 -9.12 -12.09 7.32
N GLU A 33 -9.38 -12.54 6.08
CA GLU A 33 -10.46 -13.47 5.77
C GLU A 33 -10.15 -14.88 6.28
N GLU A 34 -8.90 -15.32 6.18
CA GLU A 34 -8.43 -16.61 6.70
C GLU A 34 -8.53 -16.70 8.23
N LEU A 35 -8.24 -15.60 8.94
CA LEU A 35 -8.30 -15.55 10.40
C LEU A 35 -9.73 -15.37 10.94
N ARG A 36 -10.64 -14.78 10.16
CA ARG A 36 -12.02 -14.51 10.57
C ARG A 36 -12.75 -15.66 11.29
N PRO A 37 -12.65 -16.94 10.87
CA PRO A 37 -13.33 -18.04 11.55
C PRO A 37 -12.70 -18.47 12.89
N THR A 38 -11.40 -18.25 13.10
CA THR A 38 -10.65 -18.82 14.24
C THR A 38 -10.10 -17.77 15.21
N ASP A 39 -9.88 -16.55 14.74
CA ASP A 39 -9.29 -15.45 15.49
C ASP A 39 -9.85 -14.11 14.99
N GLN A 40 -10.91 -13.63 15.66
CA GLN A 40 -11.56 -12.38 15.28
C GLN A 40 -10.69 -11.15 15.54
N GLU A 41 -9.83 -11.19 16.57
CA GLU A 41 -8.94 -10.06 16.87
C GLU A 41 -7.81 -9.98 15.84
N GLY A 42 -7.14 -11.11 15.56
CA GLY A 42 -6.14 -11.18 14.50
C GLY A 42 -6.70 -10.86 13.11
N SER A 43 -7.96 -11.21 12.84
CA SER A 43 -8.69 -10.81 11.62
C SER A 43 -8.83 -9.28 11.53
N ARG A 44 -9.24 -8.61 12.61
CA ARG A 44 -9.38 -7.15 12.67
C ARG A 44 -8.04 -6.45 12.49
N ASP A 45 -7.00 -6.92 13.18
CA ASP A 45 -5.65 -6.37 13.05
C ASP A 45 -5.12 -6.48 11.61
N ALA A 46 -5.33 -7.63 10.96
CA ALA A 46 -4.97 -7.82 9.56
C ALA A 46 -5.77 -6.89 8.63
N ALA A 47 -7.06 -6.67 8.91
CA ALA A 47 -7.88 -5.72 8.15
C ALA A 47 -7.40 -4.28 8.29
N VAL A 48 -7.00 -3.83 9.50
CA VAL A 48 -6.43 -2.50 9.72
C VAL A 48 -5.13 -2.32 8.94
N ARG A 49 -4.26 -3.34 8.93
CA ARG A 49 -3.03 -3.30 8.10
C ARG A 49 -3.35 -3.20 6.62
N ALA A 50 -4.36 -3.91 6.12
CA ALA A 50 -4.79 -3.80 4.73
C ALA A 50 -5.25 -2.37 4.38
N VAL A 51 -6.01 -1.73 5.27
CA VAL A 51 -6.45 -0.32 5.10
C VAL A 51 -5.27 0.64 5.11
N ALA A 52 -4.27 0.42 5.97
CA ALA A 52 -3.06 1.25 6.00
C ALA A 52 -2.31 1.21 4.65
N TYR A 53 -2.11 0.01 4.08
CA TYR A 53 -1.50 -0.12 2.76
C TYR A 53 -2.38 0.45 1.64
N GLU A 54 -3.71 0.38 1.76
CA GLU A 54 -4.61 1.05 0.82
C GLU A 54 -4.43 2.58 0.82
N ALA A 55 -4.33 3.20 1.99
CA ALA A 55 -4.08 4.63 2.10
C ALA A 55 -2.76 5.03 1.42
N VAL A 56 -1.69 4.25 1.63
CA VAL A 56 -0.39 4.46 0.96
C VAL A 56 -0.54 4.36 -0.56
N VAL A 57 -1.25 3.35 -1.06
CA VAL A 57 -1.50 3.20 -2.50
C VAL A 57 -2.23 4.43 -3.06
N ARG A 58 -3.27 4.94 -2.39
CA ARG A 58 -4.02 6.12 -2.85
C ARG A 58 -3.16 7.38 -2.90
N VAL A 59 -2.30 7.59 -1.90
CA VAL A 59 -1.35 8.72 -1.90
C VAL A 59 -0.36 8.58 -3.05
N LEU A 60 0.23 7.39 -3.24
CA LEU A 60 1.16 7.16 -4.35
C LEU A 60 0.48 7.26 -5.72
N ASP A 61 -0.77 6.83 -5.84
CA ASP A 61 -1.57 6.99 -7.05
C ASP A 61 -1.81 8.46 -7.38
N GLU A 62 -2.13 9.30 -6.39
CA GLU A 62 -2.30 10.73 -6.61
C GLU A 62 -0.97 11.42 -7.00
N VAL A 63 0.14 11.04 -6.35
CA VAL A 63 1.47 11.60 -6.67
C VAL A 63 1.94 11.18 -8.07
N LEU A 64 1.75 9.91 -8.44
CA LEU A 64 2.19 9.36 -9.73
C LEU A 64 1.22 9.65 -10.88
N THR A 65 -0.06 9.84 -10.58
CA THR A 65 -1.11 10.12 -11.55
C THR A 65 -2.19 11.00 -10.92
N PRO A 66 -1.95 12.33 -10.88
CA PRO A 66 -2.87 13.29 -10.27
C PRO A 66 -4.30 13.15 -10.82
N GLY A 67 -5.28 13.19 -9.93
CA GLY A 67 -6.70 13.04 -10.27
C GLY A 67 -7.23 11.60 -10.35
N ARG A 68 -6.42 10.57 -10.10
CA ARG A 68 -6.92 9.19 -9.96
C ARG A 68 -7.66 8.94 -8.65
N SER A 69 -7.30 9.67 -7.60
CA SER A 69 -7.76 9.37 -6.23
C SER A 69 -9.03 10.12 -5.83
N SER A 70 -9.59 10.95 -6.73
CA SER A 70 -10.79 11.77 -6.50
C SER A 70 -12.12 11.07 -6.84
N GLY A 71 -12.13 9.74 -6.95
CA GLY A 71 -13.33 8.94 -7.27
C GLY A 71 -14.05 8.41 -6.02
#